data_AF-A0A7C3D4J6-F1
#
_entry.id   AF-A0A7C3D4J6-F1
#
_cell.length_a   1.000
_cell.length_b   1.000
_cell.length_c   1.000
_cell.angle_alpha   90.00
_cell.angle_beta   90.00
_cell.angle_gamma   90.00
#
_symmetry.space_group_name_H-M   'P 1'
#
loop_
_entity.id
_entity.type
_entity.pdbx_description
1 polymer ?
#
loop_
_entity_poly.entity_id
_entity_poly.type
_entity_poly.pdbx_seq_one_letter_code
_entity_poly.pdbx_strand_id
1 'polypeptide(L)'
;MAPARRAVPLVVAARGADLPARRRVLFSTGLSEAQHSHAETPFDVVARPIEREPDSPWRGTWNPTHPFQRFVDVSDGRVGLAFLGEGLREYEVFDRPNRTLAVTLLRAFEVALTTVSWRWERHPEMRLSQAPGEHVIRYALFPHAGTWEDANLPEVADRFLVPLRTAQAGTGSGTLPLSFSALELEPATLQMSAFKPAEDGRATAVVRLYNPTSRAVNGTLRFGWPLRNAWLLNLNEERQQPLTVKDRHTVLLSVGPKKIVTVELERL
;
A
#
# COMPACT_ATOMS: atom_id res chain seq x y z
N MET A 1 -27.38 3.99 8.56
CA MET A 1 -26.18 3.16 8.37
C MET A 1 -25.92 3.10 6.87
N ALA A 2 -24.94 3.84 6.35
CA ALA A 2 -24.65 3.85 4.91
C ALA A 2 -24.26 2.43 4.46
N PRO A 3 -24.67 1.97 3.27
CA PRO A 3 -24.26 0.66 2.79
C PRO A 3 -22.74 0.59 2.79
N ALA A 4 -22.18 -0.47 3.37
CA ALA A 4 -20.74 -0.71 3.37
C ALA A 4 -20.26 -0.64 1.92
N ARG A 5 -19.44 0.36 1.59
CA ARG A 5 -18.80 0.45 0.29
C ARG A 5 -17.97 -0.82 0.11
N ARG A 6 -18.38 -1.69 -0.81
CA ARG A 6 -17.68 -2.96 -1.06
C ARG A 6 -16.78 -2.76 -2.25
N ALA A 7 -15.49 -3.05 -2.06
CA ALA A 7 -14.61 -3.29 -3.19
C ALA A 7 -15.21 -4.45 -4.01
N VAL A 8 -15.16 -4.36 -5.33
CA VAL A 8 -15.62 -5.41 -6.24
C VAL A 8 -14.42 -6.29 -6.55
N PRO A 9 -14.26 -7.46 -5.89
CA PRO A 9 -13.14 -8.35 -6.16
C PRO A 9 -13.32 -9.00 -7.53
N LEU A 10 -12.21 -9.07 -8.28
CA LEU A 10 -12.13 -9.66 -9.59
C LEU A 10 -10.96 -10.63 -9.60
N VAL A 11 -11.19 -11.80 -10.19
CA VAL A 11 -10.18 -12.84 -10.39
C VAL A 11 -10.08 -13.08 -11.88
N VAL A 12 -8.90 -12.87 -12.44
CA VAL A 12 -8.64 -13.10 -13.85
C VAL A 12 -7.64 -14.23 -13.98
N ALA A 13 -8.03 -15.25 -14.75
CA ALA A 13 -7.11 -16.28 -15.22
C ALA A 13 -6.47 -15.80 -16.53
N ALA A 14 -5.15 -15.79 -16.59
CA ALA A 14 -4.39 -15.52 -17.80
C ALA A 14 -3.42 -16.66 -18.07
N ARG A 15 -3.21 -16.98 -19.35
CA ARG A 15 -2.21 -17.95 -19.77
C ARG A 15 -1.04 -17.25 -20.45
N GLY A 16 0.17 -17.55 -19.97
CA GLY A 16 1.41 -17.17 -20.66
C GLY A 16 1.48 -17.81 -22.05
N ALA A 17 2.13 -17.13 -22.98
CA ALA A 17 2.28 -17.61 -24.35
C ALA A 17 3.77 -17.68 -24.70
N ASP A 18 4.10 -18.37 -25.79
CA ASP A 18 5.48 -18.48 -26.29
C ASP A 18 5.99 -17.20 -26.99
N LEU A 19 5.17 -16.15 -27.06
CA LEU A 19 5.50 -14.88 -27.72
C LEU A 19 5.44 -13.70 -26.73
N PRO A 20 6.33 -12.70 -26.88
CA PRO A 20 6.29 -11.49 -26.07
C PRO A 20 4.93 -10.80 -26.13
N ALA A 21 4.36 -10.51 -24.97
CA ALA A 21 3.04 -9.90 -24.85
C ALA A 21 2.90 -9.13 -23.53
N ARG A 22 2.14 -8.03 -23.56
CA ARG A 22 1.70 -7.31 -22.36
C ARG A 22 0.19 -7.33 -22.27
N ARG A 23 -0.34 -8.02 -21.26
CA ARG A 23 -1.78 -8.08 -20.97
C ARG A 23 -2.11 -7.05 -19.90
N ARG A 24 -3.07 -6.18 -20.19
CA ARG A 24 -3.53 -5.14 -19.28
C ARG A 24 -5.05 -5.20 -19.14
N VAL A 25 -5.55 -4.76 -18.00
CA VAL A 25 -6.96 -4.40 -17.83
C VAL A 25 -7.07 -2.89 -17.88
N LEU A 26 -8.11 -2.39 -18.54
CA LEU A 26 -8.33 -0.96 -18.75
C LEU A 26 -9.69 -0.59 -18.17
N PHE A 27 -9.72 0.44 -17.33
CA PHE A 27 -10.93 1.00 -16.75
C PHE A 27 -11.08 2.45 -17.20
N SER A 28 -12.08 2.71 -18.03
CA SER A 28 -12.47 4.07 -18.38
C SER A 28 -13.11 4.72 -17.16
N THR A 29 -12.40 5.62 -16.48
CA THR A 29 -12.85 6.22 -15.21
C THR A 29 -13.95 7.26 -15.44
N GLY A 30 -13.92 7.95 -16.58
CA GLY A 30 -14.85 9.04 -16.89
C GLY A 30 -14.54 10.34 -16.12
N LEU A 31 -13.41 10.40 -15.43
CA LEU A 31 -13.02 11.51 -14.55
C LEU A 31 -12.18 12.53 -15.32
N SER A 32 -12.76 13.24 -16.29
CA SER A 32 -12.02 14.16 -17.18
C SER A 32 -11.21 15.22 -16.44
N GLU A 33 -11.74 15.68 -15.31
CA GLU A 33 -11.14 16.73 -14.47
C GLU A 33 -10.01 16.23 -13.57
N ALA A 34 -9.76 14.92 -13.51
CA ALA A 34 -8.64 14.38 -12.74
C ALA A 34 -7.32 14.83 -13.37
N GLN A 35 -6.52 15.58 -12.61
CA GLN A 35 -5.21 16.07 -13.03
C GLN A 35 -4.07 15.17 -12.57
N HIS A 36 -4.27 14.43 -11.48
CA HIS A 36 -3.26 13.58 -10.87
C HIS A 36 -3.78 12.16 -10.64
N SER A 37 -2.90 11.19 -10.78
CA SER A 37 -3.07 9.85 -10.21
C SER A 37 -2.36 9.79 -8.86
N HIS A 38 -2.91 9.03 -7.92
CA HIS A 38 -2.30 8.80 -6.62
C HIS A 38 -1.99 7.33 -6.47
N ALA A 39 -0.72 6.98 -6.25
CA ALA A 39 -0.32 5.59 -6.12
C ALA A 39 0.43 5.36 -4.83
N GLU A 40 0.16 4.23 -4.22
CA GLU A 40 0.90 3.83 -3.04
C GLU A 40 2.34 3.43 -3.41
N THR A 41 3.26 3.91 -2.60
CA THR A 41 4.68 3.59 -2.60
C THR A 41 5.13 3.24 -1.16
N PRO A 42 6.36 2.74 -0.95
CA PRO A 42 6.82 2.43 0.40
C PRO A 42 6.67 3.64 1.35
N PHE A 43 5.82 3.48 2.37
CA PHE A 43 5.52 4.50 3.39
C PHE A 43 4.89 5.81 2.88
N ASP A 44 4.34 5.85 1.67
CA ASP A 44 3.75 7.07 1.13
C ASP A 44 2.71 6.83 0.03
N VAL A 45 1.86 7.84 -0.21
CA VAL A 45 1.00 7.94 -1.38
C VAL A 45 1.49 9.12 -2.23
N VAL A 46 1.97 8.82 -3.43
CA VAL A 46 2.60 9.77 -4.33
C VAL A 46 1.61 10.22 -5.40
N ALA A 47 1.49 11.54 -5.55
CA ALA A 47 0.74 12.16 -6.66
C ALA A 47 1.62 12.21 -7.91
N ARG A 48 1.06 11.88 -9.06
CA ARG A 48 1.72 11.98 -10.38
C ARG A 48 0.80 12.68 -11.37
N PRO A 49 1.27 13.71 -12.08
CA PRO A 49 0.46 14.39 -13.09
C PRO A 49 0.09 13.40 -14.20
N ILE A 50 -1.18 13.45 -14.63
CA ILE A 50 -1.68 12.62 -15.73
C ILE A 50 -1.31 13.27 -17.07
N GLU A 51 -1.56 14.58 -17.17
CA GLU A 51 -1.19 15.37 -18.33
C GLU A 51 0.34 15.54 -18.40
N ARG A 52 0.89 15.37 -19.61
CA ARG A 52 2.32 15.50 -19.85
C ARG A 52 2.58 16.79 -20.59
N GLU A 53 2.86 17.81 -19.81
CA GLU A 53 3.21 19.14 -20.29
C GLU A 53 4.36 19.10 -21.32
N PRO A 54 4.47 20.09 -22.22
CA PRO A 54 5.49 20.15 -23.26
C PRO A 54 6.94 19.93 -22.77
N ASP A 55 7.24 20.36 -21.55
CA ASP A 55 8.54 20.25 -20.87
C ASP A 55 8.70 18.96 -20.03
N SER A 56 7.66 18.13 -19.95
CA SER A 56 7.71 16.87 -19.20
C SER A 56 8.75 15.92 -19.79
N PRO A 57 9.69 15.38 -18.99
CA PRO A 57 10.66 14.39 -19.47
C PRO A 57 9.99 13.09 -19.93
N TRP A 58 8.70 12.90 -19.58
CA TRP A 58 7.89 11.74 -19.95
C TRP A 58 7.07 11.96 -21.21
N ARG A 59 7.08 13.17 -21.79
CA ARG A 59 6.34 13.47 -23.01
C ARG A 59 6.90 12.69 -24.20
N GLY A 60 6.03 12.04 -24.96
CA GLY A 60 6.42 11.21 -26.11
C GLY A 60 7.17 9.92 -25.76
N THR A 61 7.30 9.57 -24.47
CA THR A 61 7.91 8.30 -24.06
C THR A 61 7.05 7.11 -24.50
N TRP A 62 7.73 6.07 -24.98
CA TRP A 62 7.08 4.86 -25.50
C TRP A 62 6.43 3.98 -24.42
N ASN A 63 6.87 4.11 -23.16
CA ASN A 63 6.34 3.34 -22.03
C ASN A 63 6.26 4.21 -20.75
N PRO A 64 5.23 5.06 -20.63
CA PRO A 64 5.08 6.01 -19.53
C PRO A 64 4.40 5.37 -18.31
N THR A 65 4.84 4.18 -17.94
CA THR A 65 4.26 3.43 -16.83
C THR A 65 4.87 3.87 -15.51
N HIS A 66 4.10 3.72 -14.44
CA HIS A 66 4.49 4.09 -13.09
C HIS A 66 4.38 2.91 -12.13
N PRO A 67 5.23 2.88 -11.08
CA PRO A 67 5.14 1.85 -10.05
C PRO A 67 4.04 2.15 -9.04
N PHE A 68 3.42 1.09 -8.53
CA PHE A 68 2.54 1.15 -7.36
C PHE A 68 2.72 -0.10 -6.48
N GLN A 69 2.29 -0.03 -5.22
CA GLN A 69 2.29 -1.14 -4.27
C GLN A 69 0.91 -1.81 -4.21
N ARG A 70 0.05 -1.41 -3.27
CA ARG A 70 -1.24 -2.07 -3.06
C ARG A 70 -2.37 -1.43 -3.87
N PHE A 71 -2.31 -0.12 -4.12
CA PHE A 71 -3.36 0.57 -4.85
C PHE A 71 -2.86 1.72 -5.73
N VAL A 72 -3.72 2.09 -6.68
CA VAL A 72 -3.68 3.34 -7.46
C VAL A 72 -5.07 3.95 -7.51
N ASP A 73 -5.16 5.27 -7.41
CA ASP A 73 -6.37 6.06 -7.43
C ASP A 73 -6.33 7.11 -8.54
N VAL A 74 -7.51 7.35 -9.14
CA VAL A 74 -7.80 8.48 -10.00
C VAL A 74 -9.06 9.14 -9.44
N SER A 75 -8.96 10.40 -9.06
CA SER A 75 -10.06 11.18 -8.48
C SER A 75 -10.07 12.62 -8.99
N ASP A 76 -11.26 13.20 -9.10
CA ASP A 76 -11.48 14.62 -9.45
C ASP A 76 -11.68 15.51 -8.20
N GLY A 77 -11.44 14.95 -7.00
CA GLY A 77 -11.67 15.59 -5.70
C GLY A 77 -13.10 15.45 -5.18
N ARG A 78 -14.07 15.00 -5.99
CA ARG A 78 -15.47 14.73 -5.58
C ARG A 78 -15.79 13.25 -5.58
N VAL A 79 -15.33 12.53 -6.60
CA VAL A 79 -15.44 11.08 -6.74
C VAL A 79 -14.14 10.52 -7.29
N GLY A 80 -13.91 9.24 -7.00
CA GLY A 80 -12.71 8.54 -7.45
C GLY A 80 -12.95 7.07 -7.72
N LEU A 81 -12.03 6.48 -8.47
CA LEU A 81 -11.98 5.05 -8.71
C LEU A 81 -10.58 4.55 -8.36
N ALA A 82 -10.52 3.78 -7.28
CA ALA A 82 -9.30 3.11 -6.88
C ALA A 82 -9.25 1.68 -7.45
N PHE A 83 -8.06 1.27 -7.87
CA PHE A 83 -7.71 -0.10 -8.17
C PHE A 83 -6.81 -0.64 -7.06
N LEU A 84 -7.17 -1.81 -6.50
CA LEU A 84 -6.39 -2.51 -5.49
C LEU A 84 -5.82 -3.79 -6.10
N GLY A 85 -4.49 -3.96 -6.08
CA GLY A 85 -3.81 -5.07 -6.72
C GLY A 85 -3.07 -5.98 -5.74
N GLU A 86 -3.26 -7.29 -5.86
CA GLU A 86 -2.43 -8.28 -5.16
C GLU A 86 -1.21 -8.62 -6.02
N GLY A 87 -0.03 -8.10 -5.65
CA GLY A 87 1.23 -8.40 -6.33
C GLY A 87 1.48 -7.68 -7.66
N LEU A 88 0.57 -6.82 -8.11
CA LEU A 88 0.72 -6.01 -9.33
C LEU A 88 1.52 -4.74 -9.05
N ARG A 89 2.32 -4.27 -10.03
CA ARG A 89 3.31 -3.20 -9.81
C ARG A 89 3.38 -2.15 -10.89
N GLU A 90 2.72 -2.32 -12.03
CA GLU A 90 2.81 -1.41 -13.17
C GLU A 90 1.42 -0.88 -13.55
N TYR A 91 1.26 0.45 -13.55
CA TYR A 91 0.06 1.11 -14.03
C TYR A 91 0.38 2.27 -14.97
N GLU A 92 -0.62 2.74 -15.68
CA GLU A 92 -0.61 3.97 -16.48
C GLU A 92 -1.99 4.61 -16.40
N VAL A 93 -2.07 5.94 -16.30
CA VAL A 93 -3.31 6.66 -16.56
C VAL A 93 -3.15 7.38 -17.88
N PHE A 94 -4.05 7.11 -18.82
CA PHE A 94 -3.97 7.72 -20.14
C PHE A 94 -4.31 9.19 -20.08
N ASP A 95 -3.49 9.99 -20.77
CA ASP A 95 -3.75 11.40 -21.01
C ASP A 95 -4.80 11.58 -22.12
N ARG A 96 -6.03 11.21 -21.80
CA ARG A 96 -7.22 11.28 -22.67
C ARG A 96 -8.42 11.72 -21.82
N PRO A 97 -9.48 12.29 -22.41
CA PRO A 97 -10.63 12.81 -21.66
C PRO A 97 -11.29 11.82 -20.70
N ASN A 98 -11.23 10.51 -20.97
CA ASN A 98 -11.85 9.51 -20.11
C ASN A 98 -10.94 9.00 -18.97
N ARG A 99 -9.72 9.55 -18.84
CA ARG A 99 -8.68 9.19 -17.85
C ARG A 99 -8.62 7.69 -17.59
N THR A 100 -8.43 6.92 -18.67
CA THR A 100 -8.42 5.45 -18.59
C THR A 100 -7.27 4.99 -17.70
N LEU A 101 -7.59 4.27 -16.63
CA LEU A 101 -6.61 3.59 -15.79
C LEU A 101 -6.29 2.22 -16.40
N ALA A 102 -5.04 2.03 -16.80
CA ALA A 102 -4.53 0.77 -17.32
C ALA A 102 -3.59 0.13 -16.30
N VAL A 103 -3.86 -1.12 -15.92
CA VAL A 103 -3.00 -1.90 -15.01
C VAL A 103 -2.47 -3.12 -15.73
N THR A 104 -1.16 -3.33 -15.67
CA THR A 104 -0.53 -4.50 -16.29
C THR A 104 -0.73 -5.73 -15.42
N LEU A 105 -1.36 -6.74 -15.99
CA LEU A 105 -1.65 -8.02 -15.36
C LEU A 105 -0.49 -9.01 -15.56
N LEU A 106 0.04 -9.06 -16.79
CA LEU A 106 1.11 -9.98 -17.18
C LEU A 106 1.99 -9.31 -18.23
N ARG A 107 3.30 -9.47 -18.10
CA ARG A 107 4.29 -9.01 -19.09
C ARG A 107 5.25 -10.14 -19.40
N ALA A 108 5.08 -10.73 -20.59
CA ALA A 108 5.95 -11.73 -21.18
C ALA A 108 6.90 -11.02 -22.15
N PHE A 109 8.21 -11.26 -22.03
CA PHE A 109 9.21 -10.60 -22.86
C PHE A 109 10.41 -11.51 -23.08
N GLU A 110 11.17 -11.27 -24.15
CA GLU A 110 12.51 -11.84 -24.29
C GLU A 110 13.48 -11.00 -23.45
N VAL A 111 14.30 -11.67 -22.64
CA VAL A 111 15.33 -10.98 -21.86
C VAL A 111 16.36 -10.40 -22.82
N ALA A 112 16.54 -9.08 -22.75
CA ALA A 112 17.60 -8.36 -23.44
C ALA A 112 18.35 -7.51 -22.41
N LEU A 113 19.61 -7.84 -22.16
CA LEU A 113 20.46 -7.13 -21.21
C LEU A 113 21.37 -6.15 -21.94
N THR A 114 21.63 -5.01 -21.33
CA THR A 114 22.63 -4.06 -21.80
C THR A 114 23.78 -4.00 -20.80
N THR A 115 24.76 -4.89 -21.00
CA THR A 115 25.98 -4.98 -20.18
C THR A 115 27.07 -4.01 -20.67
N VAL A 116 26.92 -3.51 -21.89
CA VAL A 116 27.72 -2.42 -22.47
C VAL A 116 26.81 -1.47 -23.25
N SER A 117 27.10 -0.17 -23.20
CA SER A 117 26.30 0.88 -23.83
C SER A 117 25.97 0.55 -25.30
N TRP A 118 24.68 0.64 -25.64
CA TRP A 118 24.16 0.42 -27.00
C TRP A 118 24.32 -0.99 -27.58
N ARG A 119 24.67 -2.00 -26.76
CA ARG A 119 24.51 -3.42 -27.16
C ARG A 119 23.45 -4.09 -26.30
N TRP A 120 22.56 -4.79 -27.00
CA TRP A 120 21.54 -5.63 -26.40
C TRP A 120 21.94 -7.09 -26.60
N GLU A 121 22.35 -7.73 -25.52
CA GLU A 121 22.56 -9.17 -25.47
C GLU A 121 21.22 -9.84 -25.23
N ARG A 122 20.78 -10.66 -26.18
CA ARG A 122 19.50 -11.36 -26.13
C ARG A 122 19.68 -12.74 -25.52
N HIS A 123 18.76 -13.10 -24.63
CA HIS A 123 18.76 -14.36 -23.90
C HIS A 123 17.49 -15.18 -24.20
N PRO A 124 17.31 -15.68 -25.44
CA PRO A 124 16.13 -16.48 -25.82
C PRO A 124 16.03 -17.81 -25.05
N GLU A 125 17.13 -18.28 -24.46
CA GLU A 125 17.18 -19.44 -23.58
C GLU A 125 16.43 -19.21 -22.25
N MET A 126 16.27 -17.96 -21.81
CA MET A 126 15.59 -17.60 -20.56
C MET A 126 14.06 -17.61 -20.69
N ARG A 127 13.50 -18.75 -21.12
CA ARG A 127 12.07 -18.90 -21.47
C ARG A 127 11.08 -18.54 -20.36
N LEU A 128 11.50 -18.59 -19.09
CA LEU A 128 10.63 -18.24 -17.97
C LEU A 128 10.22 -16.76 -17.94
N SER A 129 10.96 -15.89 -18.62
CA SER A 129 10.59 -14.47 -18.84
C SER A 129 9.33 -14.28 -19.70
N GLN A 130 8.89 -15.33 -20.41
CA GLN A 130 7.61 -15.36 -21.12
C GLN A 130 6.42 -15.65 -20.21
N ALA A 131 6.68 -15.87 -18.91
CA ALA A 131 5.69 -16.19 -17.89
C ALA A 131 4.73 -17.34 -18.30
N PRO A 132 5.25 -18.51 -18.73
CA PRO A 132 4.43 -19.62 -19.20
C PRO A 132 3.50 -20.17 -18.11
N GLY A 133 2.45 -20.88 -18.52
CA GLY A 133 1.49 -21.50 -17.60
C GLY A 133 0.31 -20.61 -17.22
N GLU A 134 -0.43 -21.03 -16.20
CA GLU A 134 -1.65 -20.38 -15.72
C GLU A 134 -1.34 -19.41 -14.58
N HIS A 135 -1.89 -18.21 -14.67
CA HIS A 135 -1.77 -17.16 -13.68
C HIS A 135 -3.15 -16.79 -13.17
N VAL A 136 -3.31 -16.76 -11.85
CA VAL A 136 -4.51 -16.28 -11.18
C VAL A 136 -4.20 -14.92 -10.56
N ILE A 137 -4.84 -13.88 -11.09
CA ILE A 137 -4.56 -12.50 -10.70
C ILE A 137 -5.77 -11.94 -9.97
N ARG A 138 -5.54 -11.47 -8.75
CA ARG A 138 -6.57 -10.95 -7.85
C ARG A 138 -6.43 -9.44 -7.73
N TYR A 139 -7.52 -8.73 -7.97
CA TYR A 139 -7.58 -7.28 -7.78
C TYR A 139 -9.01 -6.87 -7.41
N ALA A 140 -9.20 -5.61 -7.02
CA ALA A 140 -10.52 -5.06 -6.79
C ALA A 140 -10.63 -3.64 -7.30
N LEU A 141 -11.86 -3.26 -7.65
CA LEU A 141 -12.21 -1.86 -7.91
C LEU A 141 -12.95 -1.29 -6.71
N PHE A 142 -12.64 -0.05 -6.33
CA PHE A 142 -13.27 0.64 -5.23
C PHE A 142 -13.65 2.06 -5.63
N PRO A 143 -14.90 2.27 -6.09
CA PRO A 143 -15.44 3.61 -6.26
C PRO A 143 -15.60 4.29 -4.90
N HIS A 144 -15.21 5.56 -4.81
CA HIS A 144 -15.33 6.34 -3.59
C HIS A 144 -15.71 7.80 -3.85
N ALA A 145 -16.06 8.48 -2.76
CA ALA A 145 -16.24 9.92 -2.73
C ALA A 145 -14.93 10.58 -2.27
N GLY A 146 -14.73 11.82 -2.70
CA GLY A 146 -13.55 12.61 -2.39
C GLY A 146 -12.28 12.03 -3.00
N THR A 147 -11.20 12.20 -2.26
CA THR A 147 -9.84 11.77 -2.60
C THR A 147 -9.49 10.41 -1.98
N TRP A 148 -8.30 9.89 -2.26
CA TRP A 148 -7.77 8.70 -1.60
C TRP A 148 -7.70 8.85 -0.06
N GLU A 149 -7.50 10.06 0.45
CA GLU A 149 -7.46 10.36 1.88
C GLU A 149 -8.85 10.25 2.51
N ASP A 150 -9.87 10.85 1.87
CA ASP A 150 -11.26 10.80 2.32
C ASP A 150 -11.83 9.37 2.33
N ALA A 151 -11.35 8.56 1.39
CA ALA A 151 -11.71 7.15 1.26
C ALA A 151 -10.89 6.21 2.15
N ASN A 152 -9.85 6.72 2.83
CA ASN A 152 -8.85 5.96 3.56
C ASN A 152 -8.32 4.73 2.79
N LEU A 153 -7.90 4.92 1.54
CA LEU A 153 -7.48 3.82 0.67
C LEU A 153 -6.42 2.88 1.26
N PRO A 154 -5.43 3.34 2.05
CA PRO A 154 -4.51 2.43 2.73
C PRO A 154 -5.23 1.38 3.60
N GLU A 155 -6.24 1.78 4.38
CA GLU A 155 -7.02 0.85 5.21
C GLU A 155 -7.89 -0.08 4.34
N VAL A 156 -8.45 0.45 3.25
CA VAL A 156 -9.20 -0.39 2.28
C VAL A 156 -8.29 -1.45 1.66
N ALA A 157 -7.04 -1.07 1.34
CA ALA A 157 -6.03 -1.99 0.82
C ALA A 157 -5.63 -3.05 1.85
N ASP A 158 -5.45 -2.69 3.12
CA ASP A 158 -5.19 -3.65 4.19
C ASP A 158 -6.33 -4.65 4.36
N ARG A 159 -7.58 -4.19 4.36
CA ARG A 159 -8.75 -5.10 4.44
C ARG A 159 -8.87 -6.04 3.25
N PHE A 160 -8.39 -5.62 2.07
CA PHE A 160 -8.38 -6.46 0.87
C PHE A 160 -7.26 -7.50 0.88
N LEU A 161 -6.06 -7.11 1.33
CA LEU A 161 -4.84 -7.92 1.22
C LEU A 161 -4.49 -8.72 2.48
N VAL A 162 -5.00 -8.34 3.64
CA VAL A 162 -4.71 -8.98 4.92
C VAL A 162 -5.96 -9.76 5.38
N PRO A 163 -6.04 -11.08 5.10
CA PRO A 163 -7.18 -11.86 5.50
C PRO A 163 -7.23 -12.05 7.03
N LEU A 164 -8.45 -12.12 7.58
CA LEU A 164 -8.66 -12.53 8.96
C LEU A 164 -8.09 -13.94 9.17
N ARG A 165 -7.34 -14.11 10.26
CA ARG A 165 -6.81 -15.41 10.68
C ARG A 165 -7.78 -16.02 11.69
N THR A 166 -8.27 -17.20 11.39
CA THR A 166 -9.13 -17.98 12.28
C THR A 166 -8.39 -19.19 12.79
N ALA A 167 -8.50 -19.48 14.08
CA ALA A 167 -8.01 -20.71 14.70
C ALA A 167 -9.10 -21.27 15.61
N GLN A 168 -9.26 -22.60 15.61
CA GLN A 168 -10.17 -23.29 16.50
C GLN A 168 -9.44 -23.69 17.77
N ALA A 169 -10.03 -23.40 18.93
CA ALA A 169 -9.54 -23.82 20.24
C ALA A 169 -10.60 -24.68 20.93
N GLY A 170 -10.16 -25.65 21.74
CA GLY A 170 -11.03 -26.42 22.62
C GLY A 170 -11.43 -25.64 23.87
N THR A 171 -12.27 -26.25 24.71
CA THR A 171 -12.59 -25.69 26.03
C THR A 171 -11.33 -25.68 26.91
N GLY A 172 -11.02 -24.54 27.52
CA GLY A 172 -9.87 -24.40 28.41
C GLY A 172 -10.03 -23.23 29.37
N SER A 173 -9.33 -23.30 30.50
CA SER A 173 -9.31 -22.27 31.55
C SER A 173 -8.30 -21.15 31.23
N GLY A 174 -8.35 -20.60 30.02
CA GLY A 174 -7.48 -19.50 29.61
C GLY A 174 -7.76 -18.22 30.41
N THR A 175 -6.72 -17.40 30.61
CA THR A 175 -6.84 -16.12 31.34
C THR A 175 -7.13 -14.92 30.44
N LEU A 176 -7.09 -15.12 29.12
CA LEU A 176 -7.42 -14.07 28.15
C LEU A 176 -8.94 -13.93 27.99
N PRO A 177 -9.46 -12.69 27.82
CA PRO A 177 -10.88 -12.47 27.62
C PRO A 177 -11.34 -12.96 26.24
N LEU A 178 -12.65 -13.20 26.09
CA LEU A 178 -13.25 -13.64 24.83
C LEU A 178 -13.08 -12.63 23.68
N SER A 179 -12.92 -11.34 24.02
CA SER A 179 -12.62 -10.27 23.08
C SER A 179 -11.50 -9.43 23.67
N PHE A 180 -10.46 -9.19 22.88
CA PHE A 180 -9.27 -8.44 23.29
C PHE A 180 -8.76 -7.58 22.15
N SER A 181 -8.53 -6.29 22.42
CA SER A 181 -7.79 -5.41 21.53
C SER A 181 -6.37 -5.26 22.07
N ALA A 182 -5.40 -5.79 21.33
CA ALA A 182 -3.99 -5.70 21.69
C ALA A 182 -3.46 -4.28 21.52
N LEU A 183 -3.78 -3.67 20.38
CA LEU A 183 -3.29 -2.37 19.95
C LEU A 183 -4.36 -1.68 19.11
N GLU A 184 -4.58 -0.40 19.39
CA GLU A 184 -5.44 0.49 18.61
C GLU A 184 -4.63 1.70 18.16
N LEU A 185 -4.78 2.12 16.90
CA LEU A 185 -4.17 3.30 16.32
C LEU A 185 -5.26 4.24 15.81
N GLU A 186 -5.26 5.48 16.29
CA GLU A 186 -6.11 6.56 15.80
C GLU A 186 -5.28 7.79 15.41
N PRO A 187 -5.70 8.59 14.40
CA PRO A 187 -6.78 8.31 13.47
C PRO A 187 -6.36 7.31 12.38
N ALA A 188 -7.34 6.77 11.66
CA ALA A 188 -7.12 5.79 10.59
C ALA A 188 -6.29 6.32 9.40
N THR A 189 -6.00 7.62 9.36
CA THR A 189 -5.03 8.25 8.44
C THR A 189 -3.60 7.79 8.70
N LEU A 190 -3.22 7.51 9.95
CA LEU A 190 -1.92 6.93 10.29
C LEU A 190 -1.94 5.43 10.00
N GLN A 191 -0.91 4.96 9.32
CA GLN A 191 -0.81 3.56 8.89
C GLN A 191 0.22 2.84 9.72
N MET A 192 -0.13 1.66 10.23
CA MET A 192 0.82 0.78 10.92
C MET A 192 1.48 -0.15 9.90
N SER A 193 2.81 -0.14 9.85
CA SER A 193 3.58 -1.02 8.97
C SER A 193 4.22 -2.20 9.70
N ALA A 194 4.39 -2.10 11.03
CA ALA A 194 4.97 -3.17 11.82
C ALA A 194 4.48 -3.15 13.26
N PHE A 195 4.26 -4.34 13.81
CA PHE A 195 4.18 -4.61 15.25
C PHE A 195 4.91 -5.92 15.52
N LYS A 196 6.06 -5.86 16.19
CA LYS A 196 6.96 -7.00 16.39
C LYS A 196 7.77 -6.90 17.69
N PRO A 197 8.42 -7.97 18.17
CA PRO A 197 9.46 -7.85 19.20
C PRO A 197 10.65 -7.00 18.73
N ALA A 198 11.39 -6.39 19.66
CA ALA A 198 12.65 -5.70 19.36
C ALA A 198 13.71 -6.67 18.78
N GLU A 199 14.53 -6.21 17.84
CA GLU A 199 15.53 -7.07 17.17
C GLU A 199 16.71 -7.46 18.06
N ASP A 200 17.08 -6.62 19.02
CA ASP A 200 18.19 -6.84 19.94
C ASP A 200 17.87 -7.83 21.09
N GLY A 201 16.69 -8.46 21.04
CA GLY A 201 16.28 -9.49 22.00
C GLY A 201 15.82 -8.95 23.36
N ARG A 202 15.77 -7.62 23.55
CA ARG A 202 15.17 -7.06 24.77
C ARG A 202 13.67 -7.38 24.81
N ALA A 203 13.13 -7.56 26.01
CA ALA A 203 11.73 -7.96 26.22
C ALA A 203 10.73 -6.80 25.99
N THR A 204 10.86 -6.09 24.87
CA THR A 204 10.00 -4.97 24.47
C THR A 204 9.43 -5.21 23.07
N ALA A 205 8.36 -4.48 22.75
CA ALA A 205 7.75 -4.51 21.43
C ALA A 205 8.06 -3.22 20.67
N VAL A 206 8.07 -3.30 19.34
CA VAL A 206 8.29 -2.19 18.42
C VAL A 206 7.06 -2.04 17.53
N VAL A 207 6.52 -0.83 17.49
CA VAL A 207 5.48 -0.41 16.55
C VAL A 207 6.09 0.58 15.56
N ARG A 208 5.89 0.36 14.27
CA ARG A 208 6.24 1.33 13.22
C ARG A 208 4.98 1.79 12.51
N LEU A 209 4.87 3.11 12.37
CA LEU A 209 3.77 3.75 11.67
C LEU A 209 4.28 4.87 10.77
N TYR A 210 3.45 5.29 9.83
CA TYR A 210 3.75 6.39 8.93
C TYR A 210 2.52 7.23 8.64
N ASN A 211 2.77 8.50 8.33
CA ASN A 211 1.77 9.44 7.87
C ASN A 211 1.94 9.68 6.36
N PRO A 212 1.08 9.12 5.50
CA PRO A 212 1.17 9.31 4.05
C PRO A 212 0.66 10.68 3.58
N THR A 213 0.14 11.53 4.47
CA THR A 213 -0.45 12.82 4.07
C THR A 213 0.58 13.96 4.04
N SER A 214 0.20 15.06 3.43
CA SER A 214 0.99 16.30 3.36
C SER A 214 0.85 17.20 4.59
N ARG A 215 0.08 16.80 5.62
CA ARG A 215 -0.10 17.54 6.87
C ARG A 215 0.40 16.75 8.06
N ALA A 216 0.70 17.44 9.16
CA ALA A 216 0.96 16.78 10.43
C ALA A 216 -0.35 16.15 10.98
N VAL A 217 -0.22 14.98 11.60
CA VAL A 217 -1.33 14.24 12.21
C VAL A 217 -0.96 13.87 13.64
N ASN A 218 -1.83 14.21 14.59
CA ASN A 218 -1.70 13.74 15.96
C ASN A 218 -2.29 12.33 16.05
N GLY A 219 -1.47 11.40 16.54
CA GLY A 219 -1.81 9.99 16.68
C GLY A 219 -1.93 9.57 18.13
N THR A 220 -2.75 8.55 18.36
CA THR A 220 -2.87 7.87 19.66
C THR A 220 -2.69 6.37 19.44
N LEU A 221 -1.76 5.78 20.18
CA LEU A 221 -1.65 4.32 20.33
C LEU A 221 -2.23 3.93 21.68
N ARG A 222 -3.24 3.04 21.70
CA ARG A 222 -3.78 2.43 22.93
C ARG A 222 -3.47 0.95 22.99
N PHE A 223 -3.16 0.45 24.17
CA PHE A 223 -2.74 -0.93 24.38
C PHE A 223 -3.62 -1.67 25.37
N GLY A 224 -3.93 -2.92 25.05
CA GLY A 224 -4.69 -3.81 25.95
C GLY A 224 -3.91 -4.29 27.18
N TRP A 225 -2.64 -3.90 27.33
CA TRP A 225 -1.79 -4.19 28.48
C TRP A 225 -1.15 -2.92 29.03
N PRO A 226 -0.80 -2.90 30.33
CA PRO A 226 -0.12 -1.76 30.92
C PRO A 226 1.32 -1.65 30.40
N LEU A 227 1.73 -0.44 30.06
CA LEU A 227 3.07 -0.04 29.70
C LEU A 227 3.79 0.55 30.91
N ARG A 228 5.07 0.20 31.03
CA ARG A 228 6.02 0.80 31.96
C ARG A 228 6.62 2.06 31.35
N ASN A 229 7.11 1.96 30.12
CA ASN A 229 7.79 3.02 29.40
C ASN A 229 7.56 2.90 27.89
N ALA A 230 7.81 4.00 27.17
CA ALA A 230 7.85 4.02 25.71
C ALA A 230 8.97 4.94 25.22
N TRP A 231 9.55 4.64 24.06
CA TRP A 231 10.62 5.45 23.45
C TRP A 231 10.39 5.65 21.96
N LEU A 232 10.73 6.85 21.47
CA LEU A 232 10.91 7.07 20.05
C LEU A 232 12.22 6.42 19.61
N LEU A 233 12.18 5.68 18.50
CA LEU A 233 13.33 5.02 17.90
C LEU A 233 13.65 5.61 16.53
N ASN A 234 14.89 5.43 16.09
CA ASN A 234 15.21 5.49 14.67
C ASN A 234 14.84 4.16 13.96
N LEU A 235 15.13 4.04 12.66
CA LEU A 235 14.77 2.82 11.90
C LEU A 235 15.59 1.59 12.30
N ASN A 236 16.74 1.76 12.95
CA ASN A 236 17.60 0.71 13.49
C ASN A 236 17.22 0.31 14.94
N GLU A 237 16.07 0.78 15.43
CA GLU A 237 15.54 0.49 16.79
C GLU A 237 16.38 1.07 17.94
N GLU A 238 17.22 2.07 17.65
CA GLU A 238 18.01 2.80 18.65
C GLU A 238 17.17 3.91 19.29
N ARG A 239 17.11 3.91 20.63
CA ARG A 239 16.36 4.89 21.42
C ARG A 239 16.86 6.31 21.16
N GLN A 240 15.94 7.22 20.90
CA GLN A 240 16.21 8.64 20.68
C GLN A 240 15.77 9.45 21.91
N GLN A 241 14.49 9.34 22.28
CA GLN A 241 13.92 10.06 23.41
C GLN A 241 12.75 9.30 24.03
N PRO A 242 12.50 9.43 25.35
CA PRO A 242 11.33 8.84 25.98
C PRO A 242 10.03 9.49 25.48
N LEU A 243 8.96 8.71 25.45
CA LEU A 243 7.60 9.16 25.18
C LEU A 243 6.77 9.09 26.47
N THR A 244 5.83 10.02 26.60
CA THR A 244 4.91 10.01 27.74
C THR A 244 3.88 8.90 27.57
N VAL A 245 3.85 7.97 28.52
CA VAL A 245 2.76 6.99 28.68
C VAL A 245 1.71 7.61 29.59
N LYS A 246 0.53 7.93 29.04
CA LYS A 246 -0.64 8.32 29.82
C LYS A 246 -1.35 7.06 30.30
N ASP A 247 -1.99 7.15 31.47
CA ASP A 247 -2.86 6.12 32.09
C ASP A 247 -2.32 4.67 32.12
N ARG A 248 -1.01 4.49 31.88
CA ARG A 248 -0.35 3.21 31.60
C ARG A 248 -0.79 2.50 30.31
N HIS A 249 -1.69 3.04 29.51
CA HIS A 249 -2.19 2.35 28.31
C HIS A 249 -2.06 3.15 27.02
N THR A 250 -1.70 4.44 27.12
CA THR A 250 -1.81 5.36 25.99
C THR A 250 -0.50 6.06 25.68
N VAL A 251 -0.06 6.02 24.42
CA VAL A 251 1.07 6.80 23.90
C VAL A 251 0.56 7.81 22.87
N LEU A 252 0.83 9.10 23.10
CA LEU A 252 0.48 10.17 22.17
C LEU A 252 1.67 10.49 21.26
N LEU A 253 1.37 10.68 19.98
CA LEU A 253 2.35 10.95 18.94
C LEU A 253 1.95 12.19 18.14
N SER A 254 2.94 12.97 17.72
CA SER A 254 2.76 13.99 16.69
C SER A 254 3.59 13.56 15.49
N VAL A 255 2.91 13.20 14.40
CA VAL A 255 3.53 12.60 13.22
C VAL A 255 3.51 13.64 12.10
N GLY A 256 4.69 14.16 11.75
CA GLY A 256 4.83 15.14 10.68
C GLY A 256 4.33 14.63 9.31
N PRO A 257 4.19 15.51 8.31
CA PRO A 257 3.83 15.10 6.95
C PRO A 257 4.88 14.11 6.41
N LYS A 258 4.42 13.06 5.73
CA LYS A 258 5.29 12.03 5.10
C LYS A 258 6.24 11.33 6.08
N LYS A 259 5.99 11.43 7.39
CA LYS A 259 6.93 10.98 8.43
C LYS A 259 6.69 9.52 8.79
N ILE A 260 7.79 8.77 8.92
CA ILE A 260 7.82 7.46 9.55
C ILE A 260 8.23 7.64 11.02
N VAL A 261 7.50 6.98 11.92
CA VAL A 261 7.72 6.98 13.37
C VAL A 261 7.83 5.53 13.85
N THR A 262 8.87 5.24 14.62
CA THR A 262 9.07 3.94 15.26
C THR A 262 9.05 4.14 16.77
N VAL A 263 8.28 3.30 17.47
CA VAL A 263 8.08 3.40 18.93
C VAL A 263 8.42 2.06 19.57
N GLU A 264 9.25 2.08 20.59
CA GLU A 264 9.45 0.98 21.52
C GLU A 264 8.44 1.05 22.67
N LEU A 265 7.98 -0.12 23.10
CA LEU A 265 6.97 -0.31 24.14
C LEU A 265 7.49 -1.34 25.15
N GLU A 266 7.76 -0.89 26.37
CA GLU A 266 8.10 -1.76 27.49
C GLU A 266 6.85 -2.00 28.33
N ARG A 267 6.46 -3.27 28.46
CA ARG A 267 5.31 -3.69 29.26
C ARG A 267 5.65 -3.65 30.76
N LEU A 268 4.63 -3.41 31.60
CA LEU A 268 4.78 -3.46 33.06
C LEU A 268 5.04 -4.88 33.57
#